data_AF-A0A7K1CIU4-F1
#
_entry.id   AF-A0A7K1CIU4-F1
#
_cell.length_a   1.000
_cell.length_b   1.000
_cell.length_c   1.000
_cell.angle_alpha   90.00
_cell.angle_beta   90.00
_cell.angle_gamma   90.00
#
_symmetry.space_group_name_H-M   'P 1'
#
loop_
_entity.id
_entity.type
_entity.pdbx_description
1 polymer ?
#
loop_
_entity_poly.entity_id
_entity_poly.type
_entity_poly.pdbx_seq_one_letter_code
_entity_poly.pdbx_strand_id
1 'polypeptide(L)' 'MARTGRSCSRVSCRALAAMTLTYIYADSTAVLGPLATFSEPHSYDLCETHGKRLTVPNGWSVI' A
#
# COMPACT_ATOMS: atom_id res chain seq x y z
N MET A 1 3.63 17.45 -18.04
CA MET A 1 2.92 16.19 -18.32
C MET A 1 3.14 15.26 -17.14
N ALA A 2 2.24 15.22 -16.16
CA ALA A 2 2.37 14.30 -15.03
C ALA A 2 1.00 13.67 -14.78
N ARG A 3 0.71 12.58 -15.48
CA ARG A 3 -0.47 11.74 -15.24
C ARG A 3 -0.07 10.28 -15.19
N THR A 4 0.85 9.96 -14.29
CA THR A 4 1.05 8.57 -13.86
C THR A 4 1.28 8.53 -12.36
N GLY A 5 0.37 9.16 -11.61
CA GLY A 5 0.22 8.81 -10.20
C GLY A 5 -0.28 7.38 -10.14
N ARG A 6 0.38 6.53 -9.35
CA ARG A 6 -0.05 5.14 -9.11
C ARG A 6 -1.50 5.15 -8.67
N SER A 7 -2.34 4.29 -9.23
CA SER A 7 -3.73 4.14 -8.80
C SER A 7 -3.81 3.11 -7.67
N CYS A 8 -4.82 3.20 -6.82
CA CYS A 8 -5.03 2.22 -5.77
C CYS A 8 -5.12 0.79 -6.36
N SER A 9 -4.36 -0.14 -5.79
CA SER A 9 -4.30 -1.55 -6.19
C SER A 9 -5.60 -2.32 -5.89
N ARG A 10 -6.51 -1.72 -5.12
CA ARG A 10 -7.77 -2.35 -4.74
C ARG A 10 -8.71 -2.38 -5.94
N VAL A 11 -9.10 -3.59 -6.34
CA VAL A 11 -10.07 -3.83 -7.42
C VAL A 11 -11.34 -3.02 -7.12
N SER A 12 -11.86 -2.28 -8.12
CA SER A 12 -12.96 -1.29 -8.03
C SER A 12 -12.60 0.10 -7.47
N CYS A 13 -11.39 0.33 -6.97
CA CYS A 13 -10.93 1.66 -6.58
C CYS A 13 -10.21 2.36 -7.74
N ARG A 14 -10.63 3.59 -8.06
CA ARG A 14 -9.98 4.45 -9.07
C ARG A 14 -9.27 5.67 -8.45
N ALA A 15 -9.18 5.71 -7.12
CA ALA A 15 -8.52 6.79 -6.42
C ALA A 15 -7.00 6.75 -6.67
N LEU A 16 -6.37 7.93 -6.58
CA LEU A 16 -4.92 8.04 -6.61
C LEU A 16 -4.33 7.41 -5.35
N ALA A 17 -3.23 6.68 -5.53
CA ALA A 17 -2.46 6.17 -4.43
C ALA A 17 -1.78 7.33 -3.71
N ALA A 18 -1.85 7.29 -2.39
CA ALA A 18 -1.21 8.24 -1.49
C ALA A 18 -0.22 7.54 -0.56
N MET A 19 -0.38 6.24 -0.37
CA MET A 19 0.39 5.40 0.53
C MET A 19 0.80 4.13 -0.18
N THR A 20 1.92 3.55 0.24
CA THR A 20 2.37 2.25 -0.25
C THR A 20 2.48 1.29 0.93
N LEU A 21 1.84 0.14 0.78
CA LEU A 21 1.85 -0.97 1.73
C LEU A 21 2.90 -1.98 1.28
N THR A 22 3.88 -2.28 2.11
CA THR A 22 4.89 -3.32 1.84
C THR A 22 4.69 -4.51 2.75
N TYR A 23 4.52 -5.70 2.17
CA TYR A 23 4.44 -6.94 2.93
C TYR A 23 5.80 -7.60 3.05
N ILE A 24 6.31 -7.69 4.27
CA ILE A 24 7.54 -8.37 4.63
C ILE A 24 7.16 -9.74 5.21
N TYR A 25 6.91 -10.71 4.34
CA TYR A 25 6.54 -12.08 4.74
C TYR A 25 7.58 -12.76 5.63
N ALA A 26 8.86 -12.47 5.41
CA ALA A 26 9.96 -13.02 6.20
C ALA A 26 9.86 -12.65 7.69
N ASP A 27 9.31 -11.48 7.98
CA ASP A 27 9.16 -10.93 9.33
C ASP A 27 7.69 -10.98 9.81
N SER A 28 6.76 -11.44 8.95
CA SER A 28 5.31 -11.30 9.16
C SER A 28 4.90 -9.86 9.49
N THR A 29 5.52 -8.89 8.82
CA THR A 29 5.33 -7.47 9.07
C THR A 29 4.77 -6.78 7.84
N ALA A 30 3.85 -5.85 8.05
CA ALA A 30 3.22 -5.05 7.02
C ALA A 30 3.50 -3.57 7.29
N VAL A 31 4.26 -2.93 6.41
CA VAL A 31 4.66 -1.52 6.57
C VAL A 31 3.75 -0.65 5.74
N LEU A 32 3.10 0.35 6.33
CA LEU A 32 2.21 1.25 5.61
C LEU A 32 2.78 2.67 5.64
N GLY A 33 3.46 3.03 4.56
CA GLY A 33 4.22 4.28 4.45
C GLY A 33 3.65 5.29 3.45
N PRO A 34 4.24 6.49 3.37
CA PRO A 34 4.00 7.43 2.27
C PRO A 34 4.31 6.76 0.92
N LEU A 35 3.71 7.28 -0.16
CA LEU A 35 3.87 6.73 -1.51
C LEU A 35 5.34 6.45 -1.82
N ALA A 36 5.67 5.18 -2.01
CA ALA A 36 7.03 4.75 -2.25
C ALA A 36 7.53 5.33 -3.58
N THR A 37 8.76 5.82 -3.58
CA THR A 37 9.44 6.28 -4.80
C THR A 37 9.70 5.12 -5.76
N PHE A 38 9.83 3.89 -5.25
CA PHE A 38 10.07 2.68 -6.03
C PHE A 38 8.97 1.64 -5.81
N SER A 39 8.60 0.94 -6.90
CA SER A 39 7.74 -0.23 -6.80
C SER A 39 8.61 -1.43 -6.48
N GLU A 40 8.52 -1.95 -5.26
CA GLU A 40 8.99 -3.31 -4.99
C GLU A 40 7.89 -4.32 -5.33
N PRO A 41 8.26 -5.55 -5.74
CA PRO A 41 7.29 -6.60 -6.08
C PRO A 41 6.38 -6.99 -4.90
N HIS A 42 6.76 -6.65 -3.67
CA HIS A 42 6.00 -6.93 -2.44
C HIS A 42 5.23 -5.70 -1.93
N SER A 43 5.13 -4.64 -2.73
CA SER A 43 4.50 -3.38 -2.36
C SER A 43 3.21 -3.11 -3.14
N TYR A 44 2.19 -2.66 -2.44
CA TYR A 44 0.86 -2.35 -2.97
C TYR A 44 0.53 -0.88 -2.73
N ASP A 45 0.22 -0.18 -3.80
CA ASP A 45 -0.17 1.22 -3.74
C ASP A 45 -1.64 1.36 -3.30
N LEU A 46 -1.91 2.13 -2.25
CA LEU A 46 -3.23 2.34 -1.66
C LEU A 46 -3.57 3.82 -1.61
N CYS A 47 -4.85 4.16 -1.80
CA CYS A 47 -5.33 5.51 -1.50
C CYS A 47 -5.45 5.71 0.02
N GLU A 48 -5.51 6.96 0.49
CA GLU A 48 -5.62 7.26 1.93
C GLU A 48 -6.74 6.49 2.63
N THR A 49 -7.91 6.38 1.98
CA THR A 49 -9.07 5.67 2.55
C THR A 49 -8.77 4.19 2.74
N HIS A 50 -8.13 3.55 1.75
CA HIS A 50 -7.80 2.14 1.83
C HIS A 50 -6.59 1.86 2.69
N GLY A 51 -5.60 2.74 2.75
CA GLY A 51 -4.49 2.62 3.69
C GLY A 51 -4.99 2.67 5.14
N LYS A 52 -5.86 3.64 5.46
CA LYS A 52 -6.44 3.78 6.81
C LYS A 52 -7.40 2.64 7.20
N ARG A 53 -8.03 2.01 6.22
CA ARG A 53 -9.03 0.94 6.44
C ARG A 53 -8.47 -0.47 6.20
N LEU A 54 -7.23 -0.56 5.75
CA LEU A 54 -6.55 -1.82 5.57
C LEU A 54 -6.45 -2.51 6.93
N THR A 55 -6.75 -3.80 6.95
CA THR A 55 -6.53 -4.65 8.11
C THR A 55 -5.57 -5.74 7.69
N VAL A 56 -4.51 -5.92 8.45
CA VAL A 56 -3.55 -7.00 8.23
C VAL A 56 -4.02 -8.27 8.94
N PRO A 57 -3.52 -9.46 8.54
CA PRO A 57 -3.89 -10.70 9.21
C PRO A 57 -3.53 -10.68 10.70
N ASN A 58 -4.29 -11.40 11.53
CA ASN A 58 -4.00 -11.53 12.95
C ASN A 58 -2.60 -12.14 13.15
N GLY A 59 -1.75 -11.47 13.93
CA GLY A 59 -0.36 -11.85 14.16
C GLY A 59 0.67 -11.12 13.30
N TRP A 60 0.23 -10.24 12.38
CA TRP A 60 1.13 -9.37 11.62
C TRP A 60 1.31 -8.02 12.31
N SER A 61 2.55 -7.52 12.36
CA SER A 61 2.83 -6.19 12.91
C SER A 61 2.60 -5.13 11.83
N VAL A 62 1.83 -4.08 12.14
CA VAL A 62 1.68 -2.90 11.27
C VAL A 62 2.55 -1.78 11.81
N ILE A 63 3.47 -1.30 10.98
CA ILE A 63 4.34 -0.17 11.29
C ILE A 63 4.18 0.97 10.30
#